data_AF-A0A212KRI3-F1
#
_entry.id   AF-A0A212KRI3-F1
#
_cell.length_a   1.000
_cell.length_b   1.000
_cell.length_c   1.000
_cell.angle_alpha   90.00
_cell.angle_beta   90.00
_cell.angle_gamma   90.00
#
_symmetry.space_group_name_H-M   'P 1'
#
loop_
_entity.id
_entity.type
_entity.pdbx_description
1 polymer ?
#
loop_
_entity_poly.entity_id
_entity_poly.type
_entity_poly.pdbx_seq_one_letter_code
_entity_poly.pdbx_strand_id
1 'polypeptide(L)'
;MKQSDDLNGIWQARIEAWIESGCSMARWCRDHQIRYDQFIYWKNKLGTKDHKHKKVVSPCFVELVDSPSDPGIVLECGGVQIQLAAHFDETALQRCIHILRRVV
;
A
#
# COMPACT_ATOMS: atom_id res chain seq x y z
N MET A 1 -6.85 -40.47 -6.92
CA MET A 1 -7.35 -39.84 -8.16
C MET A 1 -6.94 -38.38 -8.16
N LYS A 2 -6.19 -37.96 -9.19
CA LYS A 2 -5.51 -36.64 -9.29
C LYS A 2 -6.49 -35.59 -9.83
N GLN A 3 -7.23 -34.92 -8.96
CA GLN A 3 -8.20 -33.89 -9.36
C GLN A 3 -7.57 -32.50 -9.54
N SER A 4 -6.37 -32.28 -8.98
CA SER A 4 -5.66 -31.01 -8.97
C SER A 4 -5.01 -30.62 -10.31
N ASP A 5 -4.61 -31.59 -11.12
CA ASP A 5 -3.91 -31.33 -12.39
C ASP A 5 -4.88 -30.90 -13.50
N ASP A 6 -6.07 -31.48 -13.52
CA ASP A 6 -7.13 -31.20 -14.50
C ASP A 6 -7.66 -29.77 -14.37
N LEU A 7 -7.84 -29.31 -13.11
CA LEU A 7 -8.34 -27.97 -12.83
C LEU A 7 -7.36 -26.88 -13.30
N ASN A 8 -6.05 -27.10 -13.17
CA ASN A 8 -5.05 -26.16 -13.66
C ASN A 8 -5.15 -25.97 -15.18
N GLY A 9 -5.33 -27.06 -15.95
CA GLY A 9 -5.46 -27.01 -17.41
C GLY A 9 -6.72 -26.27 -17.86
N ILE A 10 -7.84 -26.52 -17.20
CA ILE A 10 -9.11 -25.83 -17.48
C ILE A 10 -8.97 -24.32 -17.27
N TRP A 11 -8.33 -23.90 -16.17
CA TRP A 11 -8.16 -22.48 -15.87
C TRP A 11 -7.12 -21.80 -16.77
N GLN A 12 -6.10 -22.53 -17.20
CA GLN A 12 -5.14 -22.05 -18.18
C GLN A 12 -5.83 -21.71 -19.51
N ALA A 13 -6.60 -22.64 -20.07
CA ALA A 13 -7.35 -22.42 -21.30
C ALA A 13 -8.36 -21.26 -21.19
N ARG A 14 -9.02 -21.13 -20.04
CA ARG A 14 -9.93 -20.01 -19.75
C ARG A 14 -9.22 -18.66 -19.73
N ILE A 15 -8.03 -18.58 -19.15
CA ILE A 15 -7.25 -17.34 -19.11
C ILE A 15 -6.76 -16.97 -20.50
N GLU A 16 -6.32 -17.95 -21.30
CA GLU A 16 -5.90 -17.75 -22.70
C GLU A 16 -7.08 -17.22 -23.55
N ALA A 17 -8.25 -17.85 -23.46
CA ALA A 17 -9.46 -17.38 -24.13
C ALA A 17 -9.88 -15.96 -23.67
N TRP A 18 -9.68 -15.63 -22.40
CA TRP A 18 -9.91 -14.27 -21.90
C TRP A 18 -8.92 -13.27 -22.52
N ILE A 19 -7.63 -13.60 -22.58
CA ILE A 19 -6.60 -12.74 -23.18
C ILE A 19 -6.91 -12.49 -24.66
N GLU A 20 -7.26 -13.54 -25.41
CA GLU A 20 -7.64 -13.44 -26.82
C GLU A 20 -8.91 -12.60 -27.04
N SER A 21 -9.88 -12.67 -26.11
CA SER A 21 -11.11 -11.88 -26.20
C SER A 21 -10.89 -10.36 -26.09
N GLY A 22 -9.75 -9.92 -25.53
CA GLY A 22 -9.44 -8.50 -25.28
C GLY A 22 -10.42 -7.78 -24.35
N CYS A 23 -11.39 -8.50 -23.77
CA CYS A 23 -12.44 -7.92 -22.94
C CYS A 23 -11.98 -7.74 -21.49
N SER A 24 -12.65 -6.85 -20.75
CA SER A 24 -12.38 -6.71 -19.32
C SER A 24 -12.74 -7.99 -18.56
N MET A 25 -11.96 -8.30 -17.51
CA MET A 25 -12.17 -9.49 -16.67
C MET A 25 -13.61 -9.58 -16.12
N ALA A 26 -14.18 -8.46 -15.68
CA ALA A 26 -15.53 -8.39 -15.14
C ALA A 26 -16.60 -8.69 -16.21
N ARG A 27 -16.37 -8.31 -17.47
CA ARG A 27 -17.26 -8.64 -18.58
C ARG A 27 -17.15 -10.12 -18.93
N TRP A 28 -15.92 -10.62 -19.09
CA TRP A 28 -15.67 -12.01 -19.44
C TRP A 28 -16.21 -12.99 -18.38
N CYS A 29 -16.02 -12.68 -17.08
CA CYS A 29 -16.59 -13.47 -15.99
C CYS A 29 -18.12 -13.49 -16.00
N ARG A 30 -18.77 -12.37 -16.34
CA ARG A 30 -20.23 -12.28 -16.44
C ARG A 30 -20.76 -13.12 -17.59
N ASP A 31 -20.14 -13.00 -18.76
CA ASP A 31 -20.57 -13.68 -19.98
C ASP A 31 -20.39 -15.21 -19.87
N HIS A 32 -19.34 -15.66 -19.17
CA HIS A 32 -19.05 -17.08 -18.96
C HIS A 32 -19.58 -17.63 -17.62
N GLN A 33 -20.35 -16.85 -16.87
CA GLN A 33 -20.91 -17.20 -15.55
C GLN A 33 -19.85 -17.70 -14.55
N ILE A 34 -18.66 -17.12 -14.61
CA ILE A 34 -17.55 -17.44 -13.73
C ILE A 34 -17.52 -16.45 -12.57
N ARG A 35 -17.30 -16.98 -11.37
CA ARG A 35 -17.06 -16.22 -10.16
C ARG A 35 -15.79 -15.36 -10.30
N TYR A 36 -15.95 -14.05 -10.18
CA TYR A 36 -14.87 -13.08 -10.36
C TYR A 36 -13.70 -13.30 -9.38
N ASP A 37 -14.01 -13.62 -8.13
CA ASP A 37 -13.03 -13.92 -7.09
C ASP A 37 -12.21 -15.19 -7.39
N GLN A 38 -12.87 -16.24 -7.90
CA GLN A 38 -12.18 -17.44 -8.37
C GLN A 38 -11.28 -17.13 -9.56
N PHE A 39 -11.74 -16.32 -10.51
CA PHE A 39 -10.94 -15.91 -11.66
C PHE A 39 -9.67 -15.17 -11.23
N ILE A 40 -9.76 -14.23 -10.29
CA ILE A 40 -8.59 -13.54 -9.74
C ILE A 40 -7.62 -14.53 -9.10
N TYR A 41 -8.13 -15.44 -8.28
CA TYR A 41 -7.30 -16.46 -7.63
C TYR A 41 -6.51 -17.28 -8.66
N TRP A 42 -7.20 -17.79 -9.69
CA TRP A 42 -6.60 -18.63 -10.72
C TRP A 42 -5.64 -17.86 -11.62
N LYS A 43 -5.98 -16.63 -11.99
CA LYS A 43 -5.07 -15.74 -12.72
C LYS A 43 -3.79 -15.49 -11.95
N ASN A 44 -3.87 -15.19 -10.66
CA ASN A 44 -2.70 -14.98 -9.83
C ASN A 44 -1.88 -16.26 -9.69
N LYS A 45 -2.53 -17.38 -9.39
CA LYS A 45 -1.89 -18.70 -9.23
C LYS A 45 -1.18 -19.19 -10.49
N LEU A 46 -1.75 -18.94 -11.67
CA LEU A 46 -1.16 -19.36 -12.94
C LEU A 46 -0.13 -18.33 -13.46
N GLY A 47 -0.34 -17.03 -13.22
CA GLY A 47 0.61 -15.97 -13.54
C GLY A 47 1.86 -15.93 -12.65
N THR A 48 1.83 -16.54 -11.46
CA THR A 48 3.01 -16.64 -10.58
C THR A 48 4.10 -17.57 -11.09
N LYS A 49 3.87 -18.33 -12.18
CA LYS A 49 4.91 -19.19 -12.76
C LYS A 49 6.05 -18.40 -13.44
N ASP A 50 5.81 -17.17 -13.88
CA ASP A 50 6.80 -16.32 -14.57
C ASP A 50 7.24 -15.07 -13.79
N HIS A 51 6.69 -14.83 -12.60
CA HIS A 51 7.01 -13.63 -11.83
C HIS A 51 7.52 -13.96 -10.43
N LYS A 52 8.84 -14.21 -10.36
CA LYS A 52 9.61 -13.68 -9.24
C LYS A 52 9.21 -12.20 -9.09
N HIS A 53 8.64 -11.83 -7.94
CA HIS A 53 8.28 -10.45 -7.57
C HIS A 53 6.97 -9.87 -8.14
N LYS A 54 5.82 -10.40 -7.73
CA LYS A 54 4.77 -9.52 -7.17
C LYS A 54 4.23 -10.15 -5.91
N LYS A 55 4.76 -9.71 -4.75
CA LYS A 55 4.14 -9.97 -3.44
C LYS A 55 2.73 -9.41 -3.53
N VAL A 56 1.74 -10.27 -3.76
CA VAL A 56 0.41 -10.04 -3.23
C VAL A 56 0.65 -9.93 -1.73
N VAL A 57 0.64 -8.70 -1.22
CA VAL A 57 0.86 -8.44 0.19
C VAL A 57 -0.35 -9.06 0.89
N SER A 58 -0.18 -10.27 1.42
CA SER A 58 -1.09 -10.80 2.43
C SER A 58 -1.26 -9.69 3.47
N PRO A 59 -2.50 -9.36 3.91
CA PRO A 59 -2.66 -8.37 4.97
C PRO A 59 -1.86 -8.86 6.17
N CYS A 60 -0.77 -8.16 6.45
CA CYS A 60 0.16 -8.45 7.53
C CYS A 60 -0.01 -7.30 8.51
N PHE A 61 -0.24 -7.63 9.77
CA PHE A 61 -0.16 -6.62 10.82
C PHE A 61 1.26 -6.07 10.81
N VAL A 62 1.38 -4.77 10.56
CA VAL A 62 2.64 -4.05 10.71
C VAL A 62 2.64 -3.44 12.09
N GLU A 63 3.74 -3.60 12.80
CA GLU A 63 3.93 -2.93 14.08
C GLU A 63 4.01 -1.43 13.83
N LEU A 64 3.13 -0.66 14.47
CA LEU A 64 3.26 0.78 14.58
C LEU A 64 4.48 1.04 15.45
N VAL A 65 5.62 1.30 14.81
CA VAL A 65 6.76 1.86 15.51
C VAL A 65 6.36 3.29 15.84
N ASP A 66 5.92 3.52 17.08
CA ASP A 66 5.92 4.86 17.66
C ASP A 66 7.37 5.33 17.61
N SER A 67 7.74 6.03 16.53
CA SER A 67 9.03 6.70 16.47
C SER A 67 9.10 7.61 17.69
N PRO A 68 10.09 7.46 18.60
CA PRO A 68 10.30 8.40 19.69
C PRO A 68 10.92 9.67 19.12
N SER A 69 10.19 10.36 18.25
CA SER A 69 10.38 11.78 18.03
C SER A 69 9.29 12.42 18.88
N ASP A 70 9.52 12.40 20.20
CA ASP A 70 8.71 13.10 21.18
C ASP A 70 8.73 14.59 20.80
N PRO A 71 7.67 15.10 20.14
CA PRO A 71 7.69 16.44 19.61
C PRO A 71 7.31 17.34 20.79
N GLY A 72 8.27 17.58 21.68
CA GLY A 72 8.14 18.33 22.92
C GLY A 72 6.97 19.33 22.92
N ILE A 73 7.12 20.51 22.30
CA ILE A 73 6.03 21.51 22.20
C ILE A 73 5.96 22.01 20.76
N VAL A 74 4.74 22.04 20.20
CA VAL A 74 4.45 22.68 18.91
C VAL A 74 3.76 24.02 19.15
N LEU A 75 4.36 25.11 18.69
CA LEU A 75 3.78 26.46 18.73
C LEU A 75 3.34 26.85 17.33
N GLU A 76 2.10 27.30 17.18
CA GLU A 76 1.58 27.87 15.94
C GLU A 76 1.17 29.32 16.19
N CYS A 77 1.75 30.26 15.44
CA CYS A 77 1.42 31.68 15.52
C CYS A 77 1.51 32.32 14.14
N GLY A 78 0.40 32.86 13.64
CA GLY A 78 0.37 33.64 12.40
C GLY A 78 0.85 32.88 11.15
N GLY A 79 0.63 31.57 11.07
CA GLY A 79 1.09 30.72 9.96
C GLY A 79 2.53 30.23 10.07
N VAL A 80 3.24 30.55 11.16
CA VAL A 80 4.55 29.98 11.48
C VAL A 80 4.38 28.88 12.50
N GLN A 81 4.92 27.70 12.18
CA GLN A 81 4.95 26.54 13.07
C GLN A 81 6.37 26.33 13.60
N ILE A 82 6.51 26.26 14.92
CA ILE A 82 7.78 25.98 15.60
C ILE A 82 7.63 24.67 16.37
N GLN A 83 8.49 23.70 16.06
CA GLN A 83 8.54 22.41 16.74
C GLN A 83 9.75 22.36 17.67
N LEU A 84 9.51 22.11 18.95
CA LEU A 84 10.53 22.01 19.99
C LEU A 84 10.60 20.57 20.48
N ALA A 85 11.79 19.96 20.51
CA ALA A 85 12.00 18.65 21.12
C ALA A 85 11.90 18.72 22.65
N ALA A 86 11.62 17.62 23.35
CA ALA A 86 11.49 17.60 24.81
C ALA A 86 12.74 18.10 25.59
N HIS A 87 13.92 18.04 24.97
CA HIS A 87 15.20 18.51 25.55
C HIS A 87 15.75 19.74 24.82
N PHE A 88 14.88 20.61 24.30
CA PHE A 88 15.32 21.81 23.60
C PHE A 88 16.10 22.77 24.53
N ASP A 89 17.06 23.48 23.96
CA ASP A 89 17.80 24.53 24.69
C ASP A 89 16.94 25.79 24.79
N GLU A 90 16.49 26.10 26.01
CA GLU A 90 15.70 27.30 26.33
C GLU A 90 16.43 28.59 25.91
N THR A 91 17.74 28.66 26.10
CA THR A 91 18.52 29.86 25.78
C THR A 91 18.62 30.10 24.28
N ALA A 92 18.62 29.02 23.49
CA ALA A 92 18.59 29.10 22.04
C ALA A 92 17.21 29.58 21.55
N LEU A 93 16.12 29.06 22.14
CA LEU A 93 14.77 29.49 21.82
C LEU A 93 14.54 30.97 22.16
N GLN A 94 14.96 31.42 23.35
CA GLN A 94 14.85 32.83 23.74
C GLN A 94 15.60 33.75 22.77
N ARG A 95 16.81 33.36 22.34
CA ARG A 95 17.57 34.10 21.32
C ARG A 95 16.82 34.17 19.99
N CYS A 96 16.28 33.04 19.51
CA CYS A 96 15.48 33.00 18.28
C CYS A 96 14.26 33.91 18.35
N ILE A 97 13.48 33.85 19.43
CA ILE A 97 12.30 34.72 19.63
C ILE A 97 12.73 36.20 19.65
N HIS A 98 13.83 36.53 20.33
CA HIS A 98 14.32 37.90 20.39
C HIS A 98 14.72 38.43 19.00
N ILE A 99 15.33 37.60 18.16
CA ILE A 99 15.67 37.96 16.77
C ILE A 99 14.40 38.16 15.94
N LEU A 100 13.43 37.23 16.02
CA LEU A 100 12.19 37.33 15.28
C LEU A 100 11.39 38.60 15.63
N ARG A 101 11.37 38.99 16.91
CA ARG A 101 10.75 40.25 17.37
C ARG A 101 11.40 41.52 16.81
N ARG A 102 12.62 41.43 16.27
CA ARG A 102 13.31 42.58 15.65
C ARG A 102 13.08 42.68 14.15
N VAL A 103 12.61 41.60 13.52
CA VAL A 103 12.43 41.48 12.06
C VAL A 103 10.97 41.66 11.65
N VAL A 104 10.04 41.41 12.57
CA VAL A 104 8.61 41.77 12.47
C VAL A 104 8.37 43.14 13.09
#